data_AF-A0A9D2IPW7-F1
#
_entry.id   AF-A0A9D2IPW7-F1
#
_cell.length_a   1.000
_cell.length_b   1.000
_cell.length_c   1.000
_cell.angle_alpha   90.00
_cell.angle_beta   90.00
_cell.angle_gamma   90.00
#
_symmetry.space_group_name_H-M   'P 1'
#
loop_
_entity.id
_entity.type
_entity.pdbx_description
1 polymer ?
#
loop_
_entity_poly.entity_id
_entity_poly.type
_entity_poly.pdbx_seq_one_letter_code
_entity_poly.pdbx_strand_id
1 'polypeptide(L)'
;MAVFEGTEPEFNRYIGPRVRNVVQLMTKSAKRAAGGACAHCGRTGVELEAAHVHGRERTAIIHELLVPYRVGGMYRVDLGSFERRLRAAHEPIEKTFLFLCPDCHRAYDREGRALSEDGRPSRPAAGPVKLPAAAPGDLGLAPGESNKAYVSRVFSRLYDSGRIPESELRRLSERSRMAEEYRLRTFGFSRPLFVRSDEERFDENSHPRYYADSVCDGIHLCSQWYFTGTNASYNLDKFQAWARRMLSSPGEAAPESC
;
A
#
# COMPACT_ATOMS: atom_id res chain seq x y z
N MET A 1 7.60 -24.31 -22.25
CA MET A 1 7.41 -22.89 -21.85
C MET A 1 6.53 -22.85 -20.61
N ALA A 2 6.73 -21.88 -19.72
CA ALA A 2 5.98 -21.81 -18.46
C ALA A 2 4.57 -21.25 -18.68
N VAL A 3 3.57 -21.91 -18.09
CA VAL A 3 2.16 -21.50 -18.11
C VAL A 3 1.77 -21.08 -16.70
N PHE A 4 1.04 -19.96 -16.58
CA PHE A 4 0.36 -19.57 -15.35
C PHE A 4 -1.11 -19.98 -15.44
N GLU A 5 -1.64 -20.56 -14.37
CA GLU A 5 -3.06 -20.87 -14.21
C GLU A 5 -3.54 -20.28 -12.88
N GLY A 6 -4.55 -19.41 -12.94
CA GLY A 6 -5.09 -18.79 -11.74
C GLY A 6 -5.87 -17.52 -12.02
N THR A 7 -6.14 -16.77 -10.96
CA THR A 7 -6.87 -15.52 -10.99
C THR A 7 -5.96 -14.33 -11.32
N GLU A 8 -6.55 -13.21 -11.73
CA GLU A 8 -5.80 -11.96 -11.97
C GLU A 8 -5.07 -11.43 -10.71
N PRO A 9 -5.64 -11.49 -9.49
CA PRO A 9 -4.89 -11.18 -8.27
C PRO A 9 -3.67 -12.07 -8.05
N GLU A 10 -3.77 -13.36 -8.33
CA GLU A 10 -2.64 -14.30 -8.25
C GLU A 10 -1.58 -14.00 -9.31
N PHE A 11 -2.01 -13.65 -10.53
CA PHE A 11 -1.09 -13.22 -11.58
C PHE A 11 -0.31 -11.98 -11.14
N ASN A 12 -0.99 -10.95 -10.63
CA ASN A 12 -0.35 -9.75 -10.12
C ASN A 12 0.59 -10.04 -8.93
N ARG A 13 0.24 -10.99 -8.07
CA ARG A 13 1.08 -11.37 -6.91
C ARG A 13 2.36 -12.08 -7.34
N TYR A 14 2.25 -13.11 -8.17
CA TYR A 14 3.35 -14.02 -8.47
C TYR A 14 4.13 -13.61 -9.73
N ILE A 15 3.44 -13.08 -10.73
CA ILE A 15 4.02 -12.67 -12.02
C ILE A 15 4.26 -11.16 -12.08
N GLY A 16 3.49 -10.36 -11.34
CA GLY A 16 3.66 -8.90 -11.29
C GLY A 16 5.08 -8.41 -10.96
N PRO A 17 5.84 -9.04 -10.03
CA PRO A 17 7.25 -8.70 -9.83
C PRO A 17 8.11 -8.87 -11.09
N ARG A 18 7.87 -9.93 -11.87
CA ARG A 18 8.55 -10.15 -13.16
C ARG A 18 8.15 -9.09 -14.19
N VAL A 19 6.86 -8.75 -14.26
CA VAL A 19 6.37 -7.67 -15.14
C VAL A 19 7.07 -6.36 -14.81
N ARG A 20 7.19 -6.00 -13.53
CA ARG A 20 7.92 -4.81 -13.08
C ARG A 20 9.36 -4.81 -13.60
N ASN A 21 10.07 -5.92 -13.47
CA ASN A 21 11.46 -6.03 -13.91
C ASN A 21 11.59 -5.86 -15.43
N VAL A 22 10.68 -6.44 -16.20
CA VAL A 22 10.65 -6.28 -17.66
C VAL A 22 10.46 -4.81 -18.05
N VAL A 23 9.47 -4.16 -17.45
CA VAL A 23 9.18 -2.73 -17.70
C VAL A 23 10.35 -1.83 -17.29
N GLN A 24 10.95 -2.09 -16.12
CA GLN A 24 12.14 -1.33 -15.67
C GLN A 24 13.32 -1.46 -16.62
N LEU A 25 13.52 -2.63 -17.22
CA LEU A 25 14.57 -2.82 -18.24
C LEU A 25 14.26 -2.01 -19.51
N MET A 26 13.00 -1.94 -19.94
CA MET A 26 12.58 -1.13 -21.10
C MET A 26 12.76 0.37 -20.86
N THR A 27 12.37 0.86 -19.69
CA THR A 27 12.45 2.30 -19.39
C THR A 27 13.88 2.77 -19.13
N LYS A 28 14.81 1.87 -18.75
CA LYS A 28 16.22 2.23 -18.51
C LYS A 28 16.93 2.77 -19.75
N SER A 29 16.74 2.16 -20.93
CA SER A 29 17.32 2.65 -22.18
C SER A 29 16.66 3.95 -22.62
N ALA A 30 15.34 4.03 -22.51
CA ALA A 30 14.55 5.21 -22.88
C ALA A 30 14.86 6.44 -22.00
N LYS A 31 15.03 6.25 -20.68
CA LYS A 31 15.45 7.31 -19.74
C LYS A 31 16.82 7.89 -20.11
N ARG A 32 17.75 7.06 -20.61
CA ARG A 32 19.05 7.52 -21.12
C ARG A 32 18.91 8.30 -22.43
N ALA A 33 18.05 7.84 -23.33
CA ALA A 33 17.76 8.52 -24.60
C ALA A 33 17.07 9.88 -24.40
N ALA A 34 16.30 10.05 -23.33
CA ALA A 34 15.64 11.31 -22.96
C ALA A 34 16.61 12.44 -22.52
N GLY A 35 17.92 12.23 -22.59
CA GLY A 35 18.92 13.29 -22.38
C GLY A 35 19.03 13.80 -20.94
N GLY A 36 18.41 13.11 -19.97
CA GLY A 36 18.48 13.47 -18.55
C GLY A 36 17.72 14.75 -18.18
N ALA A 37 16.83 15.24 -19.05
CA ALA A 37 15.94 16.36 -18.76
C ALA A 37 14.55 15.88 -18.34
N CYS A 38 14.00 16.48 -17.29
CA CYS A 38 12.62 16.23 -16.86
C CYS A 38 11.64 16.66 -17.96
N ALA A 39 10.70 15.78 -18.33
CA ALA A 39 9.72 16.06 -19.38
C ALA A 39 8.75 17.21 -19.04
N HIS A 40 8.56 17.53 -17.76
CA HIS A 40 7.65 18.61 -17.33
C HIS A 40 8.36 19.94 -17.10
N CYS A 41 9.48 19.93 -16.37
CA CYS A 41 10.15 21.17 -15.94
C CYS A 41 11.48 21.43 -16.62
N GLY A 42 11.96 20.52 -17.48
CA GLY A 42 13.22 20.65 -18.21
C GLY A 42 14.49 20.55 -17.36
N ARG A 43 14.37 20.40 -16.03
CA ARG A 43 15.52 20.29 -15.13
C ARG A 43 16.42 19.11 -15.52
N THR A 44 17.72 19.38 -15.66
CA THR A 44 18.77 18.39 -15.92
C THR A 44 19.60 18.13 -14.66
N GLY A 45 20.46 17.11 -14.67
CA GLY A 45 21.34 16.79 -13.53
C GLY A 45 20.64 16.17 -12.32
N VAL A 46 19.38 15.76 -12.48
CA VAL A 46 18.59 15.08 -11.45
C VAL A 46 18.27 13.65 -11.89
N GLU A 47 18.12 12.74 -10.92
CA GLU A 47 17.69 11.39 -11.23
C GLU A 47 16.22 11.39 -11.66
N LEU A 48 15.95 11.03 -12.93
CA LEU A 48 14.58 10.94 -13.45
C LEU A 48 13.89 9.65 -13.01
N GLU A 49 12.59 9.67 -12.84
CA GLU A 49 11.75 8.53 -12.56
C GLU A 49 10.83 8.29 -13.76
N ALA A 50 10.53 7.02 -14.04
CA ALA A 50 9.59 6.64 -15.09
C ALA A 50 8.17 6.58 -14.51
N ALA A 51 7.36 7.58 -14.82
CA ALA A 51 5.94 7.61 -14.50
C ALA A 51 5.15 6.98 -15.64
N HIS A 52 4.15 6.14 -15.36
CA HIS A 52 3.23 5.69 -16.42
C HIS A 52 2.30 6.84 -16.79
N VAL A 53 1.95 6.96 -18.08
CA VAL A 53 0.88 7.87 -18.50
C VAL A 53 -0.45 7.41 -17.88
N HIS A 54 -1.29 8.34 -17.41
CA HIS A 54 -2.58 8.02 -16.79
C HIS A 54 -3.46 7.26 -17.78
N GLY A 55 -4.18 6.23 -17.29
CA GLY A 55 -4.92 5.29 -18.14
C GLY A 55 -4.05 4.24 -18.84
N ARG A 56 -2.73 4.31 -18.69
CA ARG A 56 -1.77 3.28 -19.11
C ARG A 56 -0.98 2.73 -17.93
N GLU A 57 -1.60 2.66 -16.76
CA GLU A 57 -0.97 2.10 -15.58
C GLU A 57 -0.64 0.62 -15.82
N ARG A 58 0.45 0.15 -15.20
CA ARG A 58 0.87 -1.27 -15.30
C ARG A 58 -0.28 -2.24 -15.03
N THR A 59 -1.12 -1.98 -14.02
CA THR A 59 -2.26 -2.86 -13.68
C THR A 59 -3.36 -2.83 -14.73
N ALA A 60 -3.64 -1.67 -15.34
CA ALA A 60 -4.59 -1.55 -16.44
C ALA A 60 -4.09 -2.32 -17.67
N ILE A 61 -2.81 -2.16 -18.03
CA ILE A 61 -2.20 -2.90 -19.14
C ILE A 61 -2.20 -4.41 -18.86
N ILE A 62 -1.86 -4.85 -17.65
CA ILE A 62 -1.93 -6.28 -17.28
C ILE A 62 -3.36 -6.79 -17.47
N HIS A 63 -4.36 -6.09 -16.94
CA HIS A 63 -5.76 -6.47 -17.04
C HIS A 63 -6.19 -6.66 -18.50
N GLU A 64 -5.95 -5.66 -19.36
CA GLU A 64 -6.25 -5.72 -20.79
C GLU A 64 -5.56 -6.90 -21.50
N LEU A 65 -4.29 -7.15 -21.17
CA LEU A 65 -3.51 -8.22 -21.78
C LEU A 65 -3.96 -9.62 -21.33
N LEU A 66 -4.53 -9.74 -20.13
CA LEU A 66 -5.04 -10.99 -19.58
C LEU A 66 -6.38 -11.41 -20.19
N VAL A 67 -7.23 -10.48 -20.63
CA VAL A 67 -8.58 -10.76 -21.17
C VAL A 67 -8.60 -11.93 -22.19
N PRO A 68 -7.70 -12.00 -23.19
CA PRO A 68 -7.72 -13.09 -24.17
C PRO A 68 -7.29 -14.46 -23.62
N TYR A 69 -6.69 -14.52 -22.43
CA TYR A 69 -6.27 -15.75 -21.76
C TYR A 69 -7.34 -16.30 -20.80
N ARG A 70 -8.51 -15.67 -20.75
CA ARG A 70 -9.59 -16.06 -19.84
C ARG A 70 -10.19 -17.41 -20.28
N VAL A 71 -10.19 -18.37 -19.36
CA VAL A 71 -10.81 -19.68 -19.52
C VAL A 71 -11.78 -19.88 -18.36
N GLY A 72 -13.07 -19.64 -18.61
CA GLY A 72 -14.09 -19.62 -17.57
C GLY A 72 -13.86 -18.53 -16.52
N GLY A 73 -13.72 -18.95 -15.25
CA GLY A 73 -13.48 -18.06 -14.10
C GLY A 73 -11.99 -17.74 -13.83
N MET A 74 -11.07 -18.31 -14.60
CA MET A 74 -9.62 -18.18 -14.39
C MET A 74 -8.90 -17.77 -15.67
N TYR A 75 -7.59 -17.57 -15.58
CA TYR A 75 -6.71 -17.31 -16.71
C TYR A 75 -5.72 -18.45 -16.89
N ARG A 76 -5.50 -18.84 -18.15
CA ARG A 76 -4.44 -19.77 -18.55
C ARG A 76 -3.49 -19.04 -19.49
N VAL A 77 -2.36 -18.58 -18.96
CA VAL A 77 -1.47 -17.63 -19.64
C VAL A 77 -0.15 -18.32 -20.01
N ASP A 78 0.16 -18.36 -21.31
CA ASP A 78 1.53 -18.65 -21.74
C ASP A 78 2.42 -17.44 -21.43
N LEU A 79 3.35 -17.59 -20.48
CA LEU A 79 4.12 -16.46 -19.96
C LEU A 79 5.07 -15.85 -21.00
N GLY A 80 5.54 -16.65 -21.96
CA GLY A 80 6.39 -16.14 -23.05
C GLY A 80 5.60 -15.25 -24.02
N SER A 81 4.39 -15.68 -24.40
CA SER A 81 3.48 -14.90 -25.23
C SER A 81 3.01 -13.64 -24.51
N PHE A 82 2.70 -13.74 -23.21
CA PHE A 82 2.33 -12.59 -22.41
C PHE A 82 3.46 -11.56 -22.37
N GLU A 83 4.71 -11.98 -22.10
CA GLU A 83 5.84 -11.05 -22.02
C GLU A 83 6.09 -10.33 -23.37
N ARG A 84 5.91 -11.01 -24.50
CA ARG A 84 5.97 -10.36 -25.83
C ARG A 84 4.89 -9.30 -26.00
N ARG A 85 3.64 -9.61 -25.63
CA ARG A 85 2.52 -8.66 -25.71
C ARG A 85 2.68 -7.50 -24.73
N LEU A 86 3.23 -7.77 -23.55
CA LEU A 86 3.57 -6.75 -22.55
C LEU A 86 4.56 -5.74 -23.15
N ARG A 87 5.66 -6.22 -23.76
CA ARG A 87 6.64 -5.35 -24.41
C ARG A 87 5.98 -4.51 -25.50
N ALA A 88 5.20 -5.15 -26.39
CA ALA A 88 4.50 -4.44 -27.45
C ALA A 88 3.51 -3.37 -26.93
N ALA A 89 2.82 -3.64 -25.82
CA ALA A 89 1.87 -2.70 -25.21
C ALA A 89 2.53 -1.47 -24.58
N HIS A 90 3.82 -1.55 -24.27
CA HIS A 90 4.59 -0.41 -23.74
C HIS A 90 5.35 0.33 -24.84
N GLU A 91 5.22 -0.06 -26.11
CA GLU A 91 5.83 0.61 -27.25
C GLU A 91 4.80 1.42 -28.06
N PRO A 92 5.16 2.62 -28.55
CA PRO A 92 6.40 3.35 -28.28
C PRO A 92 6.46 3.85 -26.82
N ILE A 93 7.64 3.75 -26.21
CA ILE A 93 7.85 3.99 -24.78
C ILE A 93 7.41 5.39 -24.33
N GLU A 94 7.56 6.41 -25.18
CA GLU A 94 7.21 7.81 -24.90
C GLU A 94 5.70 8.04 -24.81
N LYS A 95 4.89 7.13 -25.36
CA LYS A 95 3.42 7.17 -25.22
C LYS A 95 2.93 6.49 -23.95
N THR A 96 3.79 5.72 -23.29
CA THR A 96 3.44 4.95 -22.09
C THR A 96 4.13 5.50 -20.84
N PHE A 97 5.24 6.21 -21.00
CA PHE A 97 6.02 6.76 -19.90
C PHE A 97 6.37 8.22 -20.08
N LEU A 98 6.39 8.93 -18.95
CA LEU A 98 7.03 10.23 -18.78
C LEU A 98 8.28 10.05 -17.91
N PHE A 99 9.38 10.69 -18.28
CA PHE A 99 10.60 10.73 -17.46
C PHE A 99 10.65 12.04 -16.68
N LEU A 100 10.36 11.96 -15.38
CA LEU A 100 10.09 13.12 -14.53
C LEU A 100 11.09 13.20 -13.39
N CYS A 101 11.42 14.40 -12.92
CA CYS A 101 12.09 14.50 -11.63
C CYS A 101 11.13 14.07 -10.50
N PRO A 102 11.62 13.71 -9.30
CA PRO A 102 10.78 13.22 -8.22
C PRO A 102 9.65 14.18 -7.81
N ASP A 103 9.88 15.49 -7.90
CA ASP A 103 8.87 16.51 -7.60
C ASP A 103 7.73 16.50 -8.63
N CYS A 104 8.09 16.49 -9.92
CA CYS A 104 7.11 16.45 -11.01
C CYS A 104 6.36 15.11 -11.04
N HIS A 105 7.03 14.00 -10.73
CA HIS A 105 6.39 12.68 -10.66
C HIS A 105 5.33 12.65 -9.54
N ARG A 106 5.68 13.14 -8.34
CA ARG A 106 4.72 13.25 -7.23
C ARG A 106 3.53 14.13 -7.56
N ALA A 107 3.74 15.26 -8.26
CA ALA A 107 2.66 16.13 -8.70
C ALA A 107 1.75 15.42 -9.72
N TYR A 108 2.35 14.79 -10.72
CA TYR A 108 1.65 14.06 -11.77
C TYR A 108 0.81 12.90 -11.22
N ASP A 109 1.33 12.14 -10.26
CA ASP A 109 0.59 11.06 -9.58
C ASP A 109 -0.64 11.57 -8.81
N ARG A 110 -0.58 12.78 -8.24
CA ARG A 110 -1.73 13.39 -7.56
C ARG A 110 -2.82 13.80 -8.54
N GLU A 111 -2.43 14.36 -9.69
CA GLU A 111 -3.37 14.78 -10.74
C GLU A 111 -4.13 13.59 -11.34
N GLY A 112 -3.47 12.47 -11.61
CA GLY A 112 -4.12 11.28 -12.16
C GLY A 112 -5.11 10.63 -11.21
N ARG A 113 -4.85 10.72 -9.90
CA ARG A 113 -5.81 10.28 -8.88
C ARG A 113 -7.07 11.13 -8.93
N ALA A 114 -6.96 12.45 -9.10
CA ALA A 114 -8.11 13.34 -9.20
C ALA A 114 -8.92 13.13 -10.49
N LEU A 115 -8.27 12.89 -11.64
CA LEU A 115 -8.95 12.67 -12.93
C LEU A 115 -9.66 11.31 -13.04
N SER A 116 -9.20 10.30 -12.29
CA SER A 116 -9.85 8.98 -12.25
C SER A 116 -11.17 8.97 -11.46
N GLU A 117 -11.53 10.08 -10.82
CA GLU A 117 -12.70 10.20 -9.94
C GLU A 117 -14.01 10.58 -10.67
N ASP A 118 -13.98 10.90 -11.97
CA ASP A 118 -15.16 11.39 -12.72
C ASP A 118 -16.08 10.28 -13.30
N GLY A 119 -16.01 9.03 -12.84
CA GLY A 119 -16.89 7.97 -13.39
C GLY A 119 -17.13 6.70 -12.57
N ARG A 120 -16.51 6.56 -11.39
CA ARG A 120 -16.80 5.50 -10.42
C ARG A 120 -16.80 6.17 -9.05
N PRO A 121 -17.71 5.85 -8.11
CA PRO A 121 -17.71 6.51 -6.82
C PRO A 121 -16.33 6.37 -6.19
N SER A 122 -15.66 7.51 -6.09
CA SER A 122 -14.40 7.69 -5.40
C SER A 122 -14.56 7.15 -3.98
N ARG A 123 -13.68 6.25 -3.55
CA ARG A 123 -13.42 6.17 -2.11
C ARG A 123 -12.76 7.51 -1.78
N PRO A 124 -13.36 8.34 -0.91
CA PRO A 124 -12.79 9.63 -0.62
C PRO A 124 -11.35 9.43 -0.13
N ALA A 125 -10.46 10.32 -0.56
CA ALA A 125 -9.24 10.58 0.18
C ALA A 125 -9.65 10.77 1.64
N ALA A 126 -9.20 9.88 2.51
CA ALA A 126 -9.36 10.07 3.94
C ALA A 126 -8.47 11.25 4.35
N GLY A 127 -8.98 12.47 4.18
CA GLY A 127 -8.77 13.49 5.19
C GLY A 127 -9.25 12.95 6.54
N PRO A 128 -8.94 13.60 7.67
CA PRO A 128 -9.37 13.13 8.98
C PRO A 128 -10.89 13.01 8.96
N VAL A 129 -11.39 11.79 8.77
CA VAL A 129 -12.82 11.52 8.84
C VAL A 129 -13.10 11.57 10.32
N LYS A 130 -13.69 12.68 10.76
CA LYS A 130 -14.38 12.74 12.04
C LYS A 130 -15.60 11.82 11.90
N LEU A 131 -15.36 10.51 12.03
CA LEU A 131 -16.40 9.48 11.95
C LEU A 131 -17.37 9.72 13.11
N PRO A 132 -18.69 9.63 12.87
CA PRO A 132 -19.64 9.67 13.96
C PRO A 132 -19.30 8.55 14.95
N ALA A 133 -19.42 8.85 16.24
CA ALA A 133 -19.20 7.91 17.32
C ALA A 133 -20.12 6.69 17.16
N ALA A 134 -19.63 5.65 16.48
CA ALA A 134 -20.33 4.38 16.38
C ALA A 134 -20.29 3.66 17.75
N ALA A 135 -21.42 3.05 18.11
CA ALA A 135 -21.69 2.52 19.44
C ALA A 135 -20.60 1.55 19.97
N PRO A 136 -20.43 1.42 21.31
CA PRO A 136 -19.33 0.72 22.00
C PRO A 136 -19.04 -0.74 21.64
N GLY A 137 -19.85 -1.40 20.81
CA GLY A 137 -19.80 -2.87 20.61
C GLY A 137 -19.08 -3.39 19.37
N ASP A 138 -18.88 -2.59 18.32
CA ASP A 138 -18.48 -3.15 17.03
C ASP A 138 -16.96 -3.08 16.75
N LEU A 139 -16.23 -4.09 17.24
CA LEU A 139 -14.88 -4.43 16.79
C LEU A 139 -14.89 -5.48 15.67
N GLY A 140 -16.02 -5.72 15.01
CA GLY A 140 -16.13 -6.67 13.92
C GLY A 140 -15.41 -6.17 12.66
N LEU A 141 -14.87 -7.11 11.88
CA LEU A 141 -14.43 -6.83 10.51
C LEU A 141 -15.69 -6.67 9.65
N ALA A 142 -15.90 -5.49 9.07
CA ALA A 142 -17.09 -5.25 8.28
C ALA A 142 -17.02 -5.98 6.92
N PRO A 143 -18.17 -6.36 6.31
CA PRO A 143 -18.18 -6.97 4.98
C PRO A 143 -17.46 -6.10 3.94
N GLY A 144 -16.45 -6.66 3.27
CA GLY A 144 -15.65 -5.94 2.27
C GLY A 144 -14.59 -4.98 2.85
N GLU A 145 -14.47 -4.86 4.17
CA GLU A 145 -13.42 -4.09 4.82
C GLU A 145 -12.07 -4.81 4.65
N SER A 146 -11.04 -4.08 4.21
CA SER A 146 -9.69 -4.63 4.18
C SER A 146 -9.12 -4.70 5.60
N ASN A 147 -8.27 -5.68 5.88
CA ASN A 147 -7.58 -5.78 7.17
C ASN A 147 -6.87 -4.47 7.56
N LYS A 148 -6.27 -3.77 6.59
CA LYS A 148 -5.64 -2.46 6.82
C LYS A 148 -6.67 -1.43 7.31
N ALA A 149 -7.83 -1.35 6.66
CA ALA A 149 -8.89 -0.42 7.06
C ALA A 149 -9.43 -0.76 8.46
N TYR A 150 -9.64 -2.05 8.71
CA TYR A 150 -10.07 -2.55 10.01
C TYR A 150 -9.09 -2.20 11.14
N VAL A 151 -7.81 -2.54 10.98
CA VAL A 151 -6.78 -2.27 11.99
C VAL A 151 -6.67 -0.78 12.26
N SER A 152 -6.70 0.04 11.19
CA SER A 152 -6.65 1.50 11.31
C SER A 152 -7.83 2.02 12.12
N ARG A 153 -9.06 1.65 11.75
CA ARG A 153 -10.29 2.06 12.43
C ARG A 153 -10.31 1.65 13.91
N VAL A 154 -9.96 0.40 14.20
CA VAL A 154 -9.97 -0.12 15.57
C VAL A 154 -8.88 0.50 16.43
N PHE A 155 -7.66 0.65 15.88
CA PHE A 155 -6.56 1.28 16.61
C PHE A 155 -6.88 2.73 16.94
N SER A 156 -7.35 3.54 15.97
CA SER A 156 -7.73 4.93 16.21
C SER A 156 -8.79 5.04 17.29
N ARG A 157 -9.83 4.19 17.23
CA ARG A 157 -10.87 4.18 18.25
C ARG A 157 -10.32 3.94 19.66
N LEU A 158 -9.43 2.96 19.81
CA LEU A 158 -8.83 2.65 21.11
C LEU A 158 -7.91 3.79 21.59
N TYR A 159 -7.18 4.41 20.66
CA TYR A 159 -6.32 5.55 20.92
C TYR A 159 -7.13 6.77 21.40
N ASP A 160 -8.11 7.21 20.60
CA ASP A 160 -8.93 8.40 20.85
C ASP A 160 -9.78 8.26 22.13
N SER A 161 -10.09 7.03 22.53
CA SER A 161 -10.85 6.75 23.75
C SER A 161 -9.98 6.52 25.01
N GLY A 162 -8.65 6.73 24.93
CA GLY A 162 -7.73 6.53 26.06
C GLY A 162 -7.63 5.07 26.52
N ARG A 163 -8.03 4.12 25.67
CA ARG A 163 -8.03 2.67 26.00
C ARG A 163 -6.68 2.02 25.78
N ILE A 164 -5.74 2.70 25.13
CA ILE A 164 -4.36 2.24 25.00
C ILE A 164 -3.50 3.03 25.99
N PRO A 165 -3.07 2.42 27.12
CA PRO A 165 -2.17 3.07 28.07
C PRO A 165 -0.87 3.53 27.40
N GLU A 166 -0.24 4.58 27.90
CA GLU A 166 1.02 5.08 27.33
C GLU A 166 2.14 4.02 27.41
N SER A 167 2.11 3.18 28.46
CA SER A 167 3.01 2.03 28.59
C SER A 167 2.83 1.00 27.47
N GLU A 168 1.61 0.84 26.97
CA GLU A 168 1.31 -0.03 25.84
C GLU A 168 1.74 0.63 24.53
N LEU A 169 1.41 1.92 24.31
CA LEU A 169 1.87 2.68 23.14
C LEU A 169 3.39 2.63 22.98
N ARG A 170 4.12 2.72 24.09
CA ARG A 170 5.57 2.58 24.14
C ARG A 170 6.04 1.20 23.65
N ARG A 171 5.47 0.10 24.16
CA ARG A 171 5.79 -1.27 23.71
C ARG A 171 5.43 -1.51 22.25
N LEU A 172 4.43 -0.83 21.73
CA LEU A 172 4.00 -0.95 20.34
C LEU A 172 4.94 -0.21 19.36
N SER A 173 5.61 0.85 19.79
CA SER A 173 6.46 1.70 18.93
C SER A 173 7.97 1.48 19.11
N GLU A 174 8.42 1.10 20.31
CA GLU A 174 9.85 1.00 20.62
C GLU A 174 10.60 -0.07 19.81
N ARG A 175 11.87 0.23 19.50
CA ARG A 175 12.81 -0.69 18.83
C ARG A 175 13.67 -1.49 19.80
N SER A 176 13.35 -1.48 21.10
CA SER A 176 14.05 -2.29 22.09
C SER A 176 13.76 -3.79 21.87
N ARG A 177 14.72 -4.65 22.21
CA ARG A 177 14.56 -6.11 22.11
C ARG A 177 13.34 -6.62 22.89
N MET A 178 13.07 -6.03 24.06
CA MET A 178 11.91 -6.38 24.86
C MET A 178 10.58 -6.04 24.17
N ALA A 179 10.50 -4.89 23.51
CA ALA A 179 9.33 -4.48 22.75
C ALA A 179 9.15 -5.35 21.48
N GLU A 180 10.26 -5.77 20.86
CA GLU A 180 10.25 -6.72 19.75
C GLU A 180 9.66 -8.08 20.16
N GLU A 181 10.16 -8.68 21.23
CA GLU A 181 9.66 -9.96 21.76
C GLU A 181 8.19 -9.86 22.19
N TYR A 182 7.78 -8.70 22.73
CA TYR A 182 6.39 -8.42 23.05
C TYR A 182 5.49 -8.46 21.80
N ARG A 183 5.88 -7.80 20.70
CA ARG A 183 5.09 -7.77 19.46
C ARG A 183 5.12 -9.10 18.72
N LEU A 184 6.23 -9.85 18.75
CA LEU A 184 6.28 -11.20 18.19
C LEU A 184 5.26 -12.12 18.89
N ARG A 185 5.17 -12.06 20.22
CA ARG A 185 4.18 -12.83 20.99
C ARG A 185 2.75 -12.33 20.76
N THR A 186 2.56 -11.01 20.71
CA THR A 186 1.24 -10.39 20.69
C THR A 186 0.63 -10.34 19.29
N PHE A 187 1.43 -10.08 18.26
CA PHE A 187 0.99 -9.89 16.88
C PHE A 187 1.74 -10.76 15.87
N GLY A 188 2.67 -11.63 16.27
CA GLY A 188 3.38 -12.49 15.31
C GLY A 188 4.38 -11.78 14.39
N PHE A 189 4.75 -10.52 14.69
CA PHE A 189 5.84 -9.82 14.00
C PHE A 189 6.63 -8.93 14.95
N SER A 190 7.90 -8.70 14.63
CA SER A 190 8.87 -7.96 15.44
C SER A 190 8.81 -6.45 15.28
N ARG A 191 8.33 -5.99 14.13
CA ARG A 191 8.38 -4.58 13.74
C ARG A 191 7.46 -3.71 14.61
N PRO A 192 7.82 -2.44 14.84
CA PRO A 192 6.92 -1.48 15.49
C PRO A 192 5.54 -1.50 14.83
N LEU A 193 4.50 -1.55 15.65
CA LEU A 193 3.11 -1.48 15.22
C LEU A 193 2.80 -0.13 14.57
N PHE A 194 3.42 0.93 15.07
CA PHE A 194 3.34 2.26 14.53
C PHE A 194 4.63 3.06 14.75
N VAL A 195 4.76 4.16 14.02
CA VAL A 195 5.79 5.21 14.21
C VAL A 195 5.10 6.56 14.38
N ARG A 196 5.73 7.51 15.10
CA ARG A 196 5.13 8.81 15.43
C ARG A 196 5.55 9.96 14.51
N SER A 197 6.52 9.73 13.62
CA SER A 197 7.00 10.75 12.69
C SER A 197 6.98 10.25 11.24
N ASP A 198 6.75 11.19 10.32
CA ASP A 198 6.83 10.92 8.88
C ASP A 198 8.24 10.46 8.46
N GLU A 199 9.28 10.97 9.13
CA GLU A 199 10.68 10.60 8.88
C GLU A 199 10.94 9.13 9.18
N GLU A 200 10.34 8.58 10.25
CA GLU A 200 10.49 7.17 10.62
C GLU A 200 9.79 6.20 9.66
N ARG A 201 8.95 6.72 8.75
CA ARG A 201 8.37 5.93 7.66
C ARG A 201 9.41 5.54 6.63
N PHE A 202 10.57 6.17 6.62
CA PHE A 202 11.61 5.90 5.64
C PHE A 202 12.79 5.14 6.27
N ASP A 203 13.51 4.37 5.47
CA ASP A 203 14.81 3.86 5.89
C ASP A 203 15.92 4.90 5.69
N GLU A 204 17.14 4.56 6.07
CA GLU A 204 18.32 5.44 5.94
C GLU A 204 18.60 5.82 4.47
N ASN A 205 17.99 5.11 3.51
CA ASN A 205 18.09 5.35 2.07
C ASN A 205 16.82 6.03 1.52
N SER A 206 15.97 6.59 2.37
CA SER A 206 14.70 7.22 1.98
C SER A 206 13.69 6.27 1.30
N HIS A 207 13.82 4.95 1.46
CA HIS A 207 12.80 4.03 0.96
C HIS A 207 11.62 3.99 1.92
N PRO A 208 10.37 4.07 1.42
CA PRO A 208 9.19 3.92 2.25
C PRO A 208 9.17 2.52 2.88
N ARG A 209 9.25 2.48 4.20
CA ARG A 209 9.05 1.30 5.02
C ARG A 209 7.57 0.92 5.02
N TYR A 210 7.29 -0.14 5.75
CA TYR A 210 5.99 -0.78 5.89
C TYR A 210 4.99 0.04 6.73
N TYR A 211 4.89 1.36 6.58
CA TYR A 211 3.98 2.20 7.35
C TYR A 211 3.00 2.94 6.42
N ALA A 212 1.72 2.88 6.79
CA ALA A 212 0.60 3.48 6.07
C ALA A 212 0.50 5.00 6.30
N ASP A 213 -0.48 5.62 5.65
CA ASP A 213 -0.85 7.02 5.88
C ASP A 213 -1.25 7.24 7.35
N SER A 214 -1.12 8.49 7.81
CA SER A 214 -1.35 8.85 9.21
C SER A 214 -2.79 8.55 9.64
N VAL A 215 -2.97 8.04 10.85
CA VAL A 215 -4.28 7.59 11.37
C VAL A 215 -4.74 8.37 12.60
N CYS A 216 -3.81 8.85 13.44
CA CYS A 216 -4.05 9.70 14.63
C CYS A 216 -2.82 10.59 14.87
N ASP A 217 -2.91 11.92 14.86
CA ASP A 217 -1.84 12.84 15.29
C ASP A 217 -0.41 12.49 14.81
N GLY A 218 -0.23 12.18 13.52
CA GLY A 218 1.09 11.84 12.98
C GLY A 218 1.54 10.39 13.25
N ILE A 219 0.67 9.53 13.80
CA ILE A 219 0.91 8.10 13.95
C ILE A 219 0.70 7.39 12.62
N HIS A 220 1.72 6.66 12.17
CA HIS A 220 1.67 5.82 10.97
C HIS A 220 1.67 4.35 11.37
N LEU A 221 0.57 3.64 11.10
CA LEU A 221 0.45 2.22 11.41
C LEU A 221 1.22 1.36 10.42
N CYS A 222 1.75 0.23 10.90
CA CYS A 222 2.34 -0.79 10.07
C CYS A 222 1.33 -1.25 9.00
N SER A 223 1.76 -1.45 7.77
CA SER A 223 0.94 -1.83 6.62
C SER A 223 0.90 -3.35 6.41
N GLN A 224 1.61 -4.13 7.23
CA GLN A 224 1.71 -5.60 7.10
C GLN A 224 0.50 -6.37 7.64
N TRP A 225 -0.69 -5.91 7.30
CA TRP A 225 -1.96 -6.56 7.63
C TRP A 225 -2.58 -7.14 6.36
N TYR A 226 -1.94 -8.14 5.76
CA TYR A 226 -2.41 -8.70 4.48
C TYR A 226 -3.29 -9.93 4.71
N PHE A 227 -4.33 -10.04 3.88
CA PHE A 227 -5.16 -11.24 3.74
C PHE A 227 -4.64 -12.05 2.55
N THR A 228 -4.56 -13.37 2.69
CA THR A 228 -4.39 -14.26 1.55
C THR A 228 -5.55 -15.24 1.59
N GLY A 229 -6.31 -15.43 0.50
CA GLY A 229 -7.56 -16.23 0.50
C GLY A 229 -7.47 -17.66 1.04
N THR A 230 -6.27 -18.18 1.28
CA THR A 230 -5.98 -19.50 1.87
C THR A 230 -5.59 -19.47 3.36
N ASN A 231 -5.39 -18.29 3.95
CA ASN A 231 -5.13 -18.10 5.37
C ASN A 231 -6.03 -16.99 5.88
N ALA A 232 -6.86 -17.28 6.89
CA ALA A 232 -7.43 -16.25 7.73
C ALA A 232 -6.28 -15.33 8.15
N SER A 233 -6.28 -14.12 7.61
CA SER A 233 -5.30 -13.04 7.76
C SER A 233 -4.23 -13.29 8.82
N TYR A 234 -2.98 -13.48 8.39
CA TYR A 234 -1.83 -13.66 9.26
C TYR A 234 -1.84 -12.53 10.32
N ASN A 235 -2.15 -12.88 11.58
CA ASN A 235 -2.17 -12.02 12.77
C ASN A 235 -3.34 -11.04 12.98
N LEU A 236 -4.41 -11.07 12.18
CA LEU A 236 -5.59 -10.22 12.47
C LEU A 236 -6.37 -10.72 13.69
N ASP A 237 -6.45 -12.04 13.85
CA ASP A 237 -7.00 -12.73 15.01
C ASP A 237 -6.28 -12.28 16.30
N LYS A 238 -4.96 -12.16 16.22
CA LYS A 238 -4.10 -11.65 17.29
C LYS A 238 -4.34 -10.16 17.57
N PHE A 239 -4.47 -9.34 16.53
CA PHE A 239 -4.84 -7.93 16.70
C PHE A 239 -6.24 -7.78 17.31
N GLN A 240 -7.21 -8.59 16.89
CA GLN A 240 -8.55 -8.64 17.47
C GLN A 240 -8.52 -9.03 18.96
N ALA A 241 -7.72 -10.04 19.32
CA ALA A 241 -7.53 -10.44 20.71
C ALA A 241 -6.90 -9.30 21.54
N TRP A 242 -5.88 -8.63 20.99
CA TRP A 242 -5.26 -7.46 21.60
C TRP A 242 -6.28 -6.31 21.79
N ALA A 243 -7.07 -5.99 20.77
CA ALA A 243 -8.06 -4.92 20.82
C ALA A 243 -9.16 -5.19 21.87
N ARG A 244 -9.64 -6.43 21.97
CA ARG A 244 -10.58 -6.84 23.03
C ARG A 244 -9.99 -6.64 24.43
N ARG A 245 -8.70 -6.96 24.62
CA ARG A 245 -8.00 -6.75 25.89
C ARG A 245 -7.96 -5.27 26.27
N MET A 246 -7.70 -4.37 25.31
CA MET A 246 -7.69 -2.93 25.55
C MET A 246 -9.08 -2.39 25.94
N LEU A 247 -10.17 -2.96 25.41
CA LEU A 247 -11.53 -2.60 25.85
C LEU A 247 -11.85 -3.07 27.27
N SER A 248 -11.28 -4.21 27.69
CA SER A 248 -11.48 -4.77 29.03
C SER A 248 -10.65 -4.10 30.12
N SER A 249 -9.61 -3.32 29.75
CA SER A 249 -8.81 -2.53 30.69
C SER A 249 -9.56 -1.24 31.08
N PRO A 250 -9.52 -0.82 32.36
CA PRO A 250 -9.99 0.50 32.74
C PRO A 250 -9.18 1.54 31.96
N GLY A 251 -9.86 2.45 31.26
CA GLY A 251 -9.21 3.47 30.43
C GLY A 251 -8.40 4.43 31.29
N GLU A 252 -7.19 4.75 30.85
CA GLU A 252 -6.49 5.95 31.34
C GLU A 252 -7.07 7.16 30.59
N ALA A 253 -7.14 8.33 31.24
CA ALA A 253 -7.62 9.53 30.58
C ALA A 253 -6.80 9.76 29.30
N ALA A 254 -7.49 9.97 28.17
CA ALA A 254 -6.82 10.23 26.90
C ALA A 254 -5.87 11.43 27.05
N PRO A 255 -4.69 11.43 26.40
CA PRO A 255 -3.91 12.65 26.26
C PRO A 255 -4.82 13.72 25.63
N GLU A 256 -4.75 14.95 26.14
CA GLU A 256 -5.61 16.05 25.73
C GLU A 256 -5.65 16.15 24.19
N SER A 257 -6.88 16.09 23.67
CA SER A 257 -7.20 15.98 22.25
C SER A 257 -6.91 17.29 21.50
N CYS A 258 -6.42 17.19 20.26
CA CYS A 258 -6.38 18.27 19.26
C CYS A 258 -7.59 18.22 18.33
#